data_AF-E4X6Z9-F1
#
_entry.id   AF-E4X6Z9-F1
#
_cell.length_a   1.000
_cell.length_b   1.000
_cell.length_c   1.000
_cell.angle_alpha   90.00
_cell.angle_beta   90.00
_cell.angle_gamma   90.00
#
_symmetry.space_group_name_H-M   'P 1'
#
loop_
_entity.id
_entity.type
_entity.pdbx_description
1 polymer ?
#
loop_
_entity_poly.entity_id
_entity_poly.type
_entity_poly.pdbx_seq_one_letter_code
_entity_poly.pdbx_strand_id
1 'polypeptide(L)' 'MPDLEELNTRFYDKLDMVLIDCDEREFGRILWDEDVRGTPTFRIYRDGRCLSAFSGLEQDAVSGKLEQIA' A
#
# COMPACT_ATOMS: atom_id res chain seq x y z
N MET A 1 12.26 -6.28 1.84
CA MET A 1 10.80 -6.11 1.74
C MET A 1 10.34 -5.67 3.12
N PRO A 2 9.62 -4.55 3.27
CA PRO A 2 9.08 -4.18 4.58
C PRO A 2 8.25 -5.33 5.13
N ASP A 3 8.31 -5.54 6.44
CA ASP A 3 7.52 -6.57 7.11
C ASP A 3 6.05 -6.12 7.13
N LEU A 4 5.29 -6.65 6.18
CA LEU A 4 3.87 -6.32 6.04
C LEU A 4 3.04 -6.87 7.20
N GLU A 5 3.47 -7.98 7.82
CA GLU A 5 2.78 -8.53 8.99
C GLU A 5 2.98 -7.64 10.21
N GLU A 6 4.19 -7.11 10.41
CA GLU A 6 4.49 -6.13 11.45
C GLU A 6 3.65 -4.86 11.26
N LEU A 7 3.63 -4.31 10.03
CA LEU A 7 2.85 -3.12 9.72
C LEU A 7 1.35 -3.36 9.94
N ASN A 8 0.81 -4.49 9.49
CA ASN A 8 -0.58 -4.84 9.69
C ASN A 8 -0.89 -4.98 11.19
N THR A 9 -0.04 -5.65 11.96
CA THR A 9 -0.19 -5.79 13.41
C THR A 9 -0.13 -4.44 14.13
N ARG A 10 0.69 -3.51 13.64
CA ARG A 10 0.88 -2.20 14.27
C ARG A 10 -0.29 -1.23 14.03
N PHE A 11 -0.97 -1.36 12.88
CA PHE A 11 -2.04 -0.43 12.48
C PHE A 11 -3.40 -1.12 12.29
N TYR A 12 -3.56 -2.35 12.78
CA TYR A 12 -4.77 -3.17 12.56
C TYR A 12 -6.07 -2.50 13.04
N ASP A 13 -5.98 -1.60 14.02
CA ASP A 13 -7.12 -0.88 14.60
C ASP A 13 -7.43 0.45 13.88
N LYS A 14 -6.55 0.89 12.98
CA LYS A 14 -6.64 2.19 12.30
C LYS A 14 -6.81 2.08 10.79
N LEU A 15 -6.34 0.99 10.19
CA LEU A 15 -6.24 0.84 8.74
C LEU A 15 -6.55 -0.61 8.34
N ASP A 16 -7.32 -0.77 7.26
CA ASP A 16 -7.40 -2.04 6.54
C ASP A 16 -6.24 -2.12 5.54
N MET A 17 -5.43 -3.17 5.62
CA MET A 17 -4.38 -3.45 4.63
C MET A 17 -4.85 -4.50 3.62
N VAL A 18 -4.66 -4.19 2.34
CA VAL A 18 -4.94 -5.10 1.23
C VAL A 18 -3.66 -5.33 0.45
N LEU A 19 -3.29 -6.60 0.29
CA LEU A 19 -2.21 -7.03 -0.59
C LEU A 19 -2.79 -7.32 -1.97
N ILE A 20 -2.16 -6.77 -3.02
CA ILE A 20 -2.48 -7.11 -4.40
C ILE A 20 -1.24 -7.77 -5.00
N ASP A 21 -1.38 -9.04 -5.39
CA ASP A 21 -0.36 -9.72 -6.19
C ASP A 21 -0.39 -9.19 -7.62
N CYS A 22 0.74 -8.66 -8.09
CA CYS A 22 0.83 -8.07 -9.42
C CYS A 22 0.88 -9.12 -10.55
N ASP A 23 1.20 -10.37 -10.23
CA ASP A 23 1.28 -11.47 -11.20
C ASP A 23 -0.07 -12.15 -11.41
N GLU A 24 -1.05 -11.90 -10.53
CA GLU A 24 -2.40 -12.42 -10.66
C GLU A 24 -3.21 -11.64 -11.71
N ARG A 25 -3.66 -12.36 -12.75
CA ARG A 25 -4.36 -11.78 -13.90
C ARG A 25 -5.62 -11.00 -13.55
N GLU A 26 -6.33 -11.39 -12.49
CA GLU A 26 -7.56 -10.72 -12.06
C GLU A 26 -7.32 -9.27 -11.61
N PHE A 27 -6.12 -8.96 -11.13
CA PHE A 27 -5.74 -7.61 -10.71
C PHE A 27 -5.12 -6.77 -11.83
N GLY A 28 -4.91 -7.32 -13.04
CA GLY A 28 -4.28 -6.57 -14.14
C GLY A 28 -4.96 -5.25 -14.46
N ARG A 29 -6.30 -5.18 -14.33
CA ARG A 29 -7.05 -3.94 -14.56
C ARG A 29 -6.80 -2.89 -13.47
N ILE A 30 -6.83 -3.27 -12.19
CA ILE A 30 -6.62 -2.31 -11.10
C ILE A 30 -5.18 -1.77 -11.09
N LEU A 31 -4.19 -2.60 -11.44
CA LEU A 31 -2.80 -2.17 -11.57
C LEU A 31 -2.64 -1.12 -12.68
N TRP A 32 -3.34 -1.29 -13.80
CA TRP A 32 -3.36 -0.31 -14.89
C TRP A 32 -4.10 0.97 -14.51
N ASP A 33 -5.31 0.85 -13.97
CA ASP A 33 -6.15 2.00 -13.61
C ASP A 33 -5.48 2.87 -12.53
N GLU A 34 -4.69 2.27 -11.64
CA GLU A 34 -3.95 2.94 -10.57
C GLU A 34 -2.51 3.36 -10.96
N ASP A 35 -2.10 3.17 -12.22
CA ASP A 35 -0.75 3.49 -12.75
C ASP A 35 0.39 2.84 -11.94
N VAL A 36 0.24 1.58 -11.55
CA VAL A 36 1.27 0.80 -10.86
C VAL A 36 2.32 0.34 -11.88
N ARG A 37 3.53 0.91 -11.81
CA ARG A 37 4.63 0.66 -12.77
C ARG A 37 5.75 -0.23 -12.24
N GLY A 38 5.69 -0.63 -10.97
CA GLY A 38 6.72 -1.45 -10.34
C GLY A 38 6.35 -1.85 -8.92
N THR A 39 7.08 -2.83 -8.40
CA THR A 39 6.86 -3.37 -7.05
C THR A 39 8.09 -3.13 -6.15
N PRO A 40 7.89 -2.96 -4.83
CA PRO A 40 6.60 -2.74 -4.17
C PRO A 40 6.09 -1.30 -4.42
N THR A 41 4.77 -1.16 -4.53
CA THR A 41 4.07 0.12 -4.56
C THR A 41 2.97 0.11 -3.51
N PHE A 42 2.91 1.14 -2.70
CA PHE A 42 1.91 1.34 -1.67
C PHE A 42 0.99 2.50 -2.07
N ARG A 43 -0.31 2.29 -1.87
CA ARG A 43 -1.34 3.31 -2.11
C ARG A 43 -2.25 3.36 -0.88
N ILE A 44 -2.55 4.56 -0.43
CA ILE A 44 -3.37 4.79 0.76
C ILE A 44 -4.66 5.48 0.33
N TYR A 45 -5.80 4.91 0.73
CA TYR A 45 -7.12 5.40 0.39
C TYR A 45 -7.89 5.83 1.64
N ARG A 46 -8.70 6.88 1.52
CA ARG A 46 -9.70 7.29 2.50
C ARG A 46 -10.93 7.80 1.75
N ASP A 47 -12.12 7.36 2.15
CA ASP A 47 -13.40 7.74 1.51
C ASP A 47 -13.41 7.58 -0.01
N GLY A 48 -12.83 6.48 -0.50
CA GLY A 48 -12.74 6.16 -1.94
C GLY A 48 -11.75 7.01 -2.74
N ARG A 49 -10.92 7.82 -2.08
CA ARG A 49 -9.91 8.68 -2.73
C ARG A 49 -8.49 8.26 -2.34
N CYS A 50 -7.60 8.19 -3.33
CA CYS A 50 -6.17 7.97 -3.08
C CYS A 50 -5.55 9.23 -2.46
N LEU A 51 -5.06 9.13 -1.22
CA LEU A 51 -4.40 10.22 -0.51
C LEU A 51 -2.90 10.30 -0.79
N SER A 52 -2.26 9.14 -0.97
CA SER A 52 -0.82 9.05 -1.20
C SER A 52 -0.49 7.77 -1.94
N ALA A 53 0.48 7.85 -2.84
CA ALA A 53 1.11 6.70 -3.48
C ALA A 53 2.63 6.84 -3.34
N PHE A 54 3.32 5.74 -3.07
CA PHE A 54 4.77 5.70 -3.03
C PHE A 54 5.28 4.33 -3.47
N SER A 55 6.43 4.33 -4.14
CA SER A 55 7.06 3.12 -4.69
C SER A 55 8.45 2.97 -4.08
N GLY A 56 8.85 1.72 -3.82
CA GLY A 56 10.16 1.41 -3.26
C GLY A 56 10.12 0.76 -1.87
N LEU A 57 11.29 0.31 -1.43
CA LEU A 57 11.47 -0.61 -0.28
C LEU A 57 11.84 0.08 1.04
N GLU A 58 11.79 1.41 1.12
CA GLU A 58 12.21 2.14 2.33
C GLU A 58 11.16 2.04 3.44
N GLN A 59 11.38 1.12 4.40
CA GLN A 59 10.48 0.82 5.51
C GLN A 59 10.17 2.04 6.40
N ASP A 60 11.16 2.91 6.62
CA ASP A 60 11.00 4.14 7.39
C ASP A 60 10.06 5.13 6.68
N ALA A 61 10.12 5.19 5.35
CA ALA A 61 9.24 6.04 4.55
C ALA A 61 7.79 5.52 4.57
N VAL A 62 7.61 4.19 4.57
CA VAL A 62 6.29 3.55 4.69
C VAL A 62 5.68 3.86 6.05
N SER A 63 6.42 3.58 7.14
CA SER A 63 5.93 3.77 8.51
C SER A 63 5.61 5.23 8.81
N GLY A 64 6.50 6.16 8.45
CA GLY A 64 6.28 7.59 8.68
C GLY A 64 5.07 8.15 7.91
N LYS A 65 4.78 7.63 6.71
CA LYS A 65 3.57 7.99 5.96
C LYS A 65 2.31 7.43 6.60
N LEU A 66 2.33 6.19 7.08
CA LEU A 66 1.17 5.58 7.75
C LEU A 66 0.84 6.34 9.05
N GLU A 67 1.84 6.73 9.85
CA GLU A 67 1.64 7.52 11.07
C GLU A 67 1.01 8.90 10.82
N GLN A 68 1.32 9.55 9.70
CA GLN A 68 0.72 10.85 9.34
C GLN A 68 -0.76 10.76 8.97
N ILE A 69 -1.22 9.55 8.61
CA ILE A 69 -2.56 9.35 8.04
C ILE A 69 -3.48 8.60 9.04
N ALA A 70 -2.92 7.82 9.97
CA ALA A 70 -3.62 6.96 10.93
C ALA A 70 -3.97 7.64 12.26
#